data_AF-A0A5P2BFC9-F1
#
_entry.id   AF-A0A5P2BFC9-F1
#
_cell.length_a   1.000
_cell.length_b   1.000
_cell.length_c   1.000
_cell.angle_alpha   90.00
_cell.angle_beta   90.00
_cell.angle_gamma   90.00
#
_symmetry.space_group_name_H-M   'P 1'
#
loop_
_entity.id
_entity.type
_entity.pdbx_description
1 polymer ?
#
loop_
_entity_poly.entity_id
_entity_poly.type
_entity_poly.pdbx_seq_one_letter_code
_entity_poly.pdbx_strand_id
1 'polypeptide(L)'
;MRLTPRKEEVEAVKALLEDPDFSSADQMAKAVIKQVADILQMRDWVALVHTWSDGSRGLNWAPFGNEAEAKSFASKLAIGGTGRLVKLNSPGVTLANIDGKKGWKGYCQHPECGHAPFTHSAASAARGACQIPTCPCSRFEK
;
A
#
# COMPACT_ATOMS: atom_id res chain seq x y z
N MET A 1 13.96 -6.03 2.44
CA MET A 1 12.76 -5.87 1.61
C MET A 1 13.04 -6.37 0.20
N ARG A 2 12.62 -7.60 -0.11
CA ARG A 2 12.46 -8.08 -1.48
C ARG A 2 11.04 -7.76 -1.94
N LEU A 3 10.91 -6.81 -2.86
CA LEU A 3 9.63 -6.44 -3.46
C LEU A 3 9.40 -7.29 -4.71
N THR A 4 8.34 -8.09 -4.71
CA THR A 4 7.77 -8.62 -5.96
C THR A 4 6.67 -7.65 -6.40
N PRO A 5 6.87 -6.90 -7.51
CA PRO A 5 5.86 -5.97 -8.01
C PRO A 5 4.59 -6.71 -8.41
N ARG A 6 3.43 -6.15 -8.05
CA ARG A 6 2.13 -6.63 -8.53
C ARG A 6 1.82 -6.01 -9.89
N LYS A 7 0.98 -6.67 -10.68
CA LYS A 7 0.60 -6.18 -12.01
C LYS A 7 0.14 -4.71 -11.99
N GLU A 8 -0.77 -4.36 -11.07
CA GLU A 8 -1.26 -2.98 -10.94
C GLU A 8 -0.19 -1.96 -10.57
N GLU A 9 0.82 -2.34 -9.79
CA GLU A 9 1.92 -1.44 -9.40
C GLU A 9 2.82 -1.15 -10.61
N VAL A 10 3.06 -2.18 -11.43
CA VAL A 10 3.81 -2.05 -12.69
C VAL A 10 3.04 -1.16 -13.68
N GLU A 11 1.73 -1.39 -13.86
CA GLU A 11 0.93 -0.56 -14.76
C GLU A 11 0.86 0.90 -14.30
N ALA A 12 0.78 1.18 -13.00
CA ALA A 12 0.80 2.56 -12.48
C ALA A 12 2.12 3.28 -12.79
N VAL A 13 3.26 2.58 -12.68
CA VAL A 13 4.57 3.16 -13.04
C VAL A 13 4.70 3.30 -14.56
N LYS A 14 4.23 2.32 -15.34
CA LYS A 14 4.22 2.42 -16.81
C LYS A 14 3.40 3.61 -17.31
N ALA A 15 2.23 3.84 -16.74
CA ALA A 15 1.38 4.97 -17.10
C ALA A 15 2.12 6.32 -16.94
N LEU A 16 2.95 6.47 -15.90
CA LEU A 16 3.80 7.65 -15.73
C LEU A 16 4.93 7.72 -16.75
N LEU A 17 5.58 6.59 -17.04
CA LEU A 17 6.68 6.54 -18.00
C LEU A 17 6.23 6.84 -19.44
N GLU A 18 4.96 6.55 -19.75
CA GLU A 18 4.31 6.78 -21.04
C GLU A 18 3.59 8.15 -21.10
N ASP A 19 3.62 8.94 -20.02
CA ASP A 19 2.95 10.24 -19.95
C ASP A 19 3.71 11.29 -20.79
N PRO A 20 3.07 11.87 -21.83
CA PRO A 20 3.70 12.86 -22.70
C PRO A 20 3.88 14.23 -22.05
N ASP A 21 3.29 14.48 -20.87
CA ASP A 21 3.30 15.79 -20.23
C ASP A 21 4.63 16.13 -19.52
N PHE A 22 5.53 15.14 -19.39
CA PHE A 22 6.86 15.37 -18.81
C PHE A 22 7.81 16.07 -19.77
N SER A 23 8.15 17.31 -19.44
CA SER A 23 9.05 18.15 -20.23
C SER A 23 10.55 17.85 -20.04
N SER A 24 10.93 17.03 -19.05
CA SER A 24 12.32 16.67 -18.76
C SER A 24 12.46 15.36 -17.99
N ALA A 25 13.62 14.72 -18.11
CA ALA A 25 13.96 13.50 -17.37
C ALA A 25 13.93 13.71 -15.84
N ASP A 26 14.29 14.89 -15.35
CA ASP A 26 14.25 15.23 -13.94
C ASP A 26 12.83 15.25 -13.37
N GLN A 27 11.85 15.74 -14.14
CA GLN A 27 10.44 15.72 -13.73
C GLN A 27 9.92 14.28 -13.69
N MET A 28 10.20 13.50 -14.73
CA MET A 28 9.83 12.08 -14.83
C MET A 28 10.41 11.28 -13.64
N ALA A 29 11.71 11.43 -13.35
CA ALA A 29 12.36 10.72 -12.26
C ALA A 29 11.72 11.04 -10.90
N LYS A 30 11.42 12.32 -10.64
CA LYS A 30 10.73 12.75 -9.42
C LYS A 30 9.32 12.14 -9.33
N ALA A 31 8.59 12.09 -10.43
CA ALA A 31 7.25 11.50 -10.47
C ALA A 31 7.28 9.99 -10.20
N VAL A 32 8.19 9.26 -10.85
CA VAL A 32 8.37 7.82 -10.63
C VAL A 32 8.72 7.52 -9.16
N ILE A 33 9.67 8.26 -8.56
CA ILE A 33 10.04 8.07 -7.15
C ILE A 33 8.83 8.27 -6.24
N LYS A 34 8.05 9.34 -6.47
CA LYS A 34 6.83 9.62 -5.69
C LYS A 34 5.79 8.51 -5.85
N GLN A 35 5.58 8.02 -7.06
CA GLN A 35 4.64 6.94 -7.33
C GLN A 35 5.05 5.62 -6.67
N VAL A 36 6.34 5.28 -6.73
CA VAL A 36 6.87 4.09 -6.04
C VAL A 36 6.71 4.24 -4.53
N ALA A 37 6.99 5.42 -3.96
CA ALA A 37 6.79 5.67 -2.53
C ALA A 37 5.31 5.52 -2.13
N ASP A 38 4.39 6.07 -2.92
CA ASP A 38 2.95 5.92 -2.73
C ASP A 38 2.52 4.44 -2.81
N ILE A 39 3.01 3.69 -3.80
CA ILE A 39 2.80 2.24 -3.90
C ILE A 39 3.26 1.51 -2.64
N LEU A 40 4.46 1.81 -2.14
CA LEU A 40 5.00 1.16 -0.95
C LEU A 40 4.20 1.51 0.31
N GLN A 41 3.68 2.73 0.41
CA GLN A 41 2.80 3.13 1.52
C GLN A 41 1.45 2.42 1.50
N MET A 42 1.01 1.95 0.33
CA MET A 42 -0.22 1.18 0.16
C MET A 42 -0.08 -0.30 0.53
N ARG A 43 1.11 -0.78 0.92
CA ARG A 43 1.36 -2.18 1.25
C ARG A 43 1.39 -2.42 2.76
N ASP A 44 0.84 -3.57 3.15
CA ASP A 44 1.11 -4.16 4.46
C ASP A 44 2.53 -4.73 4.48
N TRP A 45 3.18 -4.62 5.63
CA TRP A 45 4.54 -5.12 5.85
C TRP A 45 4.60 -6.02 7.07
N VAL A 46 5.75 -6.65 7.27
CA VAL A 46 6.06 -7.40 8.48
C VAL A 46 7.28 -6.77 9.15
N ALA A 47 7.22 -6.64 10.47
CA ALA A 47 8.35 -6.32 11.33
C ALA A 47 8.76 -7.56 12.12
N LEU A 48 10.06 -7.76 12.27
CA LEU A 48 10.62 -8.64 13.28
C LEU A 48 10.91 -7.80 14.52
N VAL A 49 10.22 -8.12 15.62
CA VAL A 49 10.42 -7.47 16.93
C VAL A 49 11.19 -8.42 17.82
N HIS A 50 12.33 -7.99 18.33
CA HIS A 50 13.24 -8.82 19.11
C HIS A 50 13.26 -8.43 20.58
N THR A 51 13.55 -9.42 21.41
CA THR A 51 13.77 -9.32 22.84
C THR A 51 15.06 -10.07 23.14
N TRP A 52 16.01 -9.44 23.83
CA TRP A 52 17.24 -10.09 24.25
C TRP A 52 16.98 -11.23 25.24
N SER A 53 17.98 -12.09 25.45
CA SER A 53 17.87 -13.23 26.36
C SER A 53 17.64 -12.85 27.83
N ASP A 54 18.02 -11.64 28.22
CA ASP A 54 17.79 -11.08 29.56
C ASP A 54 16.37 -10.47 29.71
N GLY A 55 15.53 -10.58 28.67
CA GLY A 55 14.17 -10.06 28.63
C GLY A 55 14.07 -8.57 28.29
N SER A 56 15.20 -7.88 28.08
CA SER A 56 15.20 -6.48 27.67
C SER A 56 14.78 -6.30 26.22
N ARG A 57 14.26 -5.11 25.88
CA ARG A 57 13.78 -4.81 24.52
C ARG A 57 14.95 -4.85 23.54
N GLY A 58 14.77 -5.63 22.47
CA GLY A 58 15.72 -5.77 21.38
C GLY A 58 15.54 -4.73 20.28
N LEU A 59 16.27 -4.95 19.20
CA LEU A 59 16.16 -4.17 17.97
C LEU A 59 15.01 -4.68 17.11
N ASN A 60 14.36 -3.77 16.38
CA ASN A 60 13.30 -4.13 15.43
C ASN A 60 13.81 -3.99 14.00
N TRP A 61 13.46 -4.94 13.14
CA TRP A 61 13.78 -4.88 11.72
C TRP A 61 12.51 -4.88 10.88
N ALA A 62 12.44 -3.94 9.94
CA ALA A 62 11.34 -3.75 9.01
C ALA A 62 11.80 -2.82 7.86
N PRO A 63 11.08 -2.79 6.72
CA PRO A 63 9.96 -3.65 6.35
C PRO A 63 10.43 -4.97 5.70
N PHE A 64 9.72 -6.06 6.01
CA PHE A 64 9.77 -7.31 5.25
C PHE A 64 8.49 -7.48 4.43
N GLY A 65 8.62 -7.98 3.20
CA GLY A 65 7.49 -8.16 2.29
C GLY A 65 6.54 -9.29 2.68
N ASN A 66 7.01 -10.25 3.48
CA ASN A 66 6.22 -11.34 4.05
C ASN A 66 6.95 -11.97 5.25
N GLU A 67 6.28 -12.89 5.94
CA GLU A 67 6.85 -13.59 7.10
C GLU A 67 8.06 -14.47 6.76
N ALA A 68 8.10 -15.07 5.57
CA ALA A 68 9.19 -15.97 5.18
C ALA A 68 10.51 -15.19 5.01
N GLU A 69 10.45 -13.99 4.45
CA GLU A 69 11.60 -13.08 4.37
C GLU A 69 12.10 -12.72 5.77
N ALA A 70 11.20 -12.36 6.69
CA ALA A 70 11.55 -12.03 8.07
C ALA A 70 12.18 -13.22 8.81
N LYS A 71 11.64 -14.43 8.64
CA LYS A 71 12.19 -15.67 9.22
C LYS A 71 13.57 -16.00 8.65
N SER A 72 13.75 -15.87 7.34
CA SER A 72 15.06 -16.09 6.68
C SER A 72 16.10 -15.06 7.11
N PHE A 73 15.69 -13.81 7.35
CA PHE A 73 16.56 -12.79 7.93
C PHE A 73 16.94 -13.16 9.38
N ALA A 74 15.96 -13.51 10.22
CA ALA A 74 16.19 -13.89 11.62
C ALA A 74 17.15 -15.07 11.76
N SER A 75 17.00 -16.11 10.92
CA SER A 75 17.84 -17.30 10.97
C SER A 75 19.30 -17.01 10.62
N LYS A 76 19.56 -16.00 9.78
CA LYS A 76 20.92 -15.57 9.43
C LYS A 76 21.53 -14.65 10.47
N LEU A 77 20.71 -13.83 11.13
CA LEU A 77 21.18 -12.87 12.11
C LEU A 77 21.71 -13.56 13.37
N ALA A 78 21.03 -14.60 13.85
CA ALA A 78 21.49 -15.49 14.93
C ALA A 78 22.01 -14.80 16.23
N ILE A 79 21.40 -13.68 16.63
CA ILE A 79 21.85 -12.83 17.76
C ILE A 79 21.33 -13.25 19.15
N GLY A 80 20.93 -14.51 19.34
CA GLY A 80 20.30 -14.96 20.60
C GLY A 80 18.96 -14.27 20.91
N GLY A 81 18.40 -14.52 22.10
CA GLY A 81 17.10 -13.96 22.50
C GLY A 81 15.90 -14.59 21.79
N THR A 82 14.78 -13.86 21.75
CA THR A 82 13.53 -14.30 21.11
C THR A 82 13.03 -13.23 20.14
N GLY A 83 12.31 -13.64 19.10
CA GLY A 83 11.71 -12.73 18.13
C GLY A 83 10.26 -13.09 17.85
N ARG A 84 9.43 -12.07 17.61
CA ARG A 84 8.06 -12.22 17.13
C ARG A 84 7.84 -11.41 15.88
N LEU A 85 6.97 -11.91 15.00
CA LEU A 85 6.56 -11.18 13.81
C LEU A 85 5.35 -10.31 14.14
N VAL A 86 5.38 -9.06 13.68
CA VAL A 86 4.30 -8.09 13.83
C VAL A 86 3.90 -7.61 12.45
N LYS A 87 2.60 -7.73 12.13
CA LYS A 87 2.04 -7.14 10.91
C LYS A 87 1.98 -5.63 11.07
N LEU A 88 2.56 -4.91 10.12
CA LEU A 88 2.44 -3.46 9.97
C LEU A 88 1.38 -3.20 8.91
N ASN A 89 0.22 -2.69 9.31
CA ASN A 89 -0.84 -2.36 8.37
C ASN A 89 -0.49 -1.09 7.59
N SER A 90 -0.90 -1.07 6.33
CA SER A 90 -0.67 -0.01 5.35
C SER A 90 -1.28 1.33 5.79
N PRO A 91 -0.45 2.33 6.18
CA PRO A 91 -0.96 3.66 6.51
C PRO A 91 -1.58 4.34 5.29
N GLY A 92 -1.06 4.07 4.08
CA GLY A 92 -1.62 4.61 2.84
C GLY A 92 -3.04 4.10 2.60
N VAL A 93 -3.32 2.82 2.86
CA VAL A 93 -4.69 2.27 2.75
C VAL A 93 -5.60 2.90 3.79
N THR A 94 -5.12 3.12 5.02
CA THR A 94 -5.92 3.80 6.06
C THR A 94 -6.31 5.20 5.62
N LEU A 95 -5.37 6.01 5.11
CA LEU A 95 -5.66 7.35 4.62
C LEU A 95 -6.56 7.33 3.38
N ALA A 96 -6.28 6.46 2.41
CA ALA A 96 -7.12 6.29 1.22
C ALA A 96 -8.56 5.86 1.55
N ASN A 97 -8.77 5.11 2.62
CA ASN A 97 -10.11 4.75 3.10
C ASN A 97 -10.86 5.93 3.74
N ILE A 98 -10.14 6.92 4.26
CA ILE A 98 -10.71 8.13 4.86
C ILE A 98 -11.00 9.17 3.76
N ASP A 99 -10.00 9.48 2.93
CA ASP A 99 -10.03 10.59 1.99
C ASP A 99 -10.44 10.18 0.56
N GLY A 100 -10.43 8.88 0.27
CA GLY A 100 -10.50 8.35 -1.09
C GLY A 100 -9.14 8.39 -1.81
N LYS A 101 -9.01 7.59 -2.87
CA LYS A 101 -7.83 7.53 -3.74
C LYS A 101 -8.22 7.25 -5.19
N LYS A 102 -8.17 8.30 -6.02
CA LYS A 102 -8.45 8.23 -7.46
C LYS A 102 -7.41 7.42 -8.20
N GLY A 103 -7.82 6.70 -9.26
CA GLY A 103 -6.93 5.94 -10.13
C GLY A 103 -6.27 4.72 -9.48
N TRP A 104 -6.63 4.39 -8.23
CA TRP A 104 -6.04 3.26 -7.52
C TRP A 104 -6.96 2.05 -7.56
N LYS A 105 -6.41 0.90 -7.99
CA LYS A 105 -7.16 -0.35 -8.08
C LYS A 105 -7.78 -0.72 -6.73
N GLY A 106 -9.07 -1.07 -6.75
CA GLY A 106 -9.84 -1.44 -5.57
C GLY A 106 -10.61 -0.28 -4.93
N TYR A 107 -10.44 0.95 -5.43
CA TYR A 107 -11.25 2.12 -5.11
C TYR A 107 -12.14 2.49 -6.31
N CYS A 108 -13.15 3.32 -6.09
CA CYS A 108 -14.05 3.75 -7.14
C CYS A 108 -13.29 4.57 -8.21
N GLN A 109 -13.41 4.19 -9.48
CA GLN A 109 -12.72 4.84 -10.61
C GLN A 109 -13.45 6.04 -11.20
N HIS A 110 -14.61 6.43 -10.65
CA HIS A 110 -15.33 7.61 -11.13
C HIS A 110 -14.45 8.88 -11.01
N PRO A 111 -14.39 9.76 -12.03
CA PRO A 111 -13.46 10.91 -12.06
C PRO A 111 -13.56 11.84 -10.85
N GLU A 112 -14.75 11.94 -10.27
CA GLU A 112 -15.05 12.78 -9.10
C GLU A 112 -15.15 11.98 -7.77
N CYS A 113 -14.89 10.66 -7.80
CA CYS A 113 -14.91 9.81 -6.60
C CYS A 113 -13.49 9.33 -6.26
N GLY A 114 -13.32 8.08 -5.85
CA GLY A 114 -12.09 7.53 -5.28
C GLY A 114 -12.34 6.80 -3.96
N HIS A 115 -13.57 6.73 -3.46
CA HIS A 115 -13.84 6.10 -2.17
C HIS A 115 -13.82 4.57 -2.24
N ALA A 116 -13.52 3.97 -1.10
CA ALA A 116 -13.44 2.53 -0.96
C ALA A 116 -14.80 1.84 -1.19
N PRO A 117 -14.84 0.57 -1.61
CA PRO A 117 -16.09 -0.11 -1.95
C PRO A 117 -17.10 -0.15 -0.78
N PHE A 118 -16.63 -0.16 0.47
CA PHE A 118 -17.51 -0.19 1.63
C PHE A 118 -18.27 1.13 1.87
N THR A 119 -17.88 2.24 1.24
CA THR A 119 -18.63 3.50 1.30
C THR A 119 -19.79 3.53 0.31
N HIS A 120 -19.92 2.52 -0.55
CA HIS A 120 -21.01 2.38 -1.50
C HIS A 120 -22.12 1.48 -0.96
N SER A 121 -23.37 1.80 -1.29
CA SER A 121 -24.51 1.00 -0.85
C SER A 121 -24.44 -0.44 -1.36
N ALA A 122 -24.92 -1.38 -0.55
CA ALA A 122 -25.02 -2.78 -0.91
C ALA A 122 -26.23 -3.08 -1.84
N ALA A 123 -26.58 -2.16 -2.74
CA ALA A 123 -27.76 -2.27 -3.60
C ALA A 123 -27.68 -3.44 -4.61
N SER A 124 -26.48 -3.93 -4.92
CA SER A 124 -26.25 -5.10 -5.78
C SER A 124 -24.82 -5.64 -5.61
N ALA A 125 -24.49 -6.73 -6.32
CA ALA A 125 -23.12 -7.26 -6.41
C ALA A 125 -22.12 -6.23 -6.98
N ALA A 126 -22.58 -5.27 -7.78
CA ALA A 126 -21.75 -4.19 -8.31
C ALA A 126 -21.58 -3.02 -7.33
N ARG A 127 -22.34 -3.00 -6.22
CA ARG A 127 -22.51 -1.86 -5.29
C ARG A 127 -23.18 -0.64 -5.95
N GLY A 128 -23.99 0.08 -5.18
CA GLY A 128 -24.76 1.24 -5.63
C GLY A 128 -24.05 2.57 -5.38
N ALA A 129 -24.83 3.62 -5.17
CA ALA A 129 -24.33 4.98 -4.96
C ALA A 129 -23.37 5.08 -3.77
N CYS A 130 -22.41 6.00 -3.87
CA CYS A 130 -21.57 6.35 -2.73
C CYS A 130 -22.45 6.99 -1.65
N GLN A 131 -22.23 6.60 -0.39
CA GLN A 131 -23.01 7.06 0.76
C GLN A 131 -22.39 8.29 1.43
N ILE A 132 -21.26 8.78 0.92
CA ILE A 132 -20.69 10.06 1.36
C ILE A 132 -21.56 11.18 0.77
N PRO A 133 -22.22 12.01 1.60
CA PRO A 133 -23.25 12.94 1.12
C PRO A 133 -22.79 13.94 0.06
N THR A 134 -21.50 14.28 0.07
CA THR A 134 -20.88 15.22 -0.88
C THR A 134 -20.39 14.58 -2.17
N CYS A 135 -20.50 13.25 -2.31
CA CYS A 135 -20.00 12.52 -3.46
C CYS A 135 -21.09 12.37 -4.54
N PRO A 136 -20.84 12.78 -5.81
CA PRO A 136 -21.83 12.70 -6.89
C PRO A 136 -21.98 11.29 -7.48
N CYS A 137 -21.27 10.30 -6.95
CA CYS A 137 -21.09 8.99 -7.55
C CYS A 137 -22.36 8.12 -7.39
N SER A 138 -23.06 7.87 -8.50
CA SER A 138 -24.33 7.12 -8.52
C SER A 138 -24.17 5.59 -8.44
N ARG A 139 -22.98 5.07 -8.74
CA ARG A 139 -22.62 3.64 -8.65
C ARG A 139 -21.13 3.47 -8.42
N PHE A 140 -20.70 2.29 -7.94
CA PHE A 140 -19.26 1.99 -7.85
C PHE A 140 -18.69 1.64 -9.23
N GLU A 141 -17.57 2.27 -9.59
CA GLU A 141 -16.85 2.02 -10.85
C GLU A 141 -15.53 1.29 -10.56
N LYS A 142 -15.26 0.22 -11.31
CA LYS A 142 -14.13 -0.69 -11.06
C LYS A 142 -12.88 -0.29 -11.83
#